data_AF-A0A699GNV9-F1
#
_entry.id   AF-A0A699GNV9-F1
#
_cell.length_a   1.000
_cell.length_b   1.000
_cell.length_c   1.000
_cell.angle_alpha   90.00
_cell.angle_beta   90.00
_cell.angle_gamma   90.00
#
_symmetry.space_group_name_H-M   'P 1'
#
loop_
_entity.id
_entity.type
_entity.pdbx_description
1 polymer ?
#
loop_
_entity_poly.entity_id
_entity_poly.type
_entity_poly.pdbx_seq_one_letter_code
_entity_poly.pdbx_strand_id
1 'polypeptide(L)'
;MAVEAAEGDKQIVTKLNRLREELLVLCEKRRNIAHELRIFRSIVVISKAAKFMAESVTKVNDQAAQVREVETHIEATVLEKEELAHAADSNDIEDQLSMLLKREVNEAYEKMHDYCRLSDELREGVRKRDAYIEELQKLQMFNSLDRVREIVDMIKSMQPDDMQKASRLLLMAREVQNEVYEINNLIQSSEVRNFFV
;
A
#
# COMPACT_ATOMS: atom_id res chain seq x y z
N MET A 1 -55.44 32.98 54.42
CA MET A 1 -54.92 31.69 53.90
C MET A 1 -54.95 31.59 52.38
N ALA A 2 -56.05 31.85 51.66
CA ALA A 2 -56.09 31.70 50.20
C ALA A 2 -55.16 32.67 49.42
N VAL A 3 -54.93 33.88 49.93
CA VAL A 3 -54.07 34.90 49.29
C VAL A 3 -52.58 34.57 49.42
N GLU A 4 -52.16 34.00 50.55
CA GLU A 4 -50.76 33.59 50.76
C GLU A 4 -50.37 32.38 49.90
N ALA A 5 -51.30 31.45 49.68
CA ALA A 5 -51.09 30.32 48.78
C ALA A 5 -50.84 30.79 47.33
N ALA A 6 -51.61 31.78 46.86
CA ALA A 6 -51.48 32.30 45.50
C ALA A 6 -50.15 33.05 45.25
N GLU A 7 -49.62 33.75 46.25
CA GLU A 7 -48.33 34.44 46.13
C GLU A 7 -47.15 33.44 46.09
N GLY A 8 -47.24 32.36 46.86
CA GLY A 8 -46.29 31.25 46.81
C GLY A 8 -46.21 30.62 45.41
N ASP A 9 -47.36 30.33 44.80
CA ASP A 9 -47.44 29.75 43.45
C ASP A 9 -46.82 30.67 42.39
N LYS A 10 -47.07 31.99 42.48
CA LYS A 10 -46.50 32.98 41.55
C LYS A 10 -44.97 33.03 41.63
N GLN A 11 -44.40 32.92 42.83
CA GLN A 11 -42.96 32.91 43.03
C GLN A 11 -42.32 31.62 42.48
N ILE A 12 -42.99 30.47 42.63
CA ILE A 12 -42.57 29.19 42.06
C ILE A 12 -42.58 29.25 40.53
N VAL A 13 -43.66 29.74 39.92
CA VAL A 13 -43.77 29.89 38.46
C VAL A 13 -42.65 30.77 37.91
N THR A 14 -42.34 31.88 38.59
CA THR A 14 -41.26 32.79 38.18
C THR A 14 -39.89 32.09 38.21
N LYS A 15 -39.60 31.32 39.26
CA LYS A 15 -38.36 30.54 39.37
C LYS A 15 -38.28 29.44 38.30
N LEU A 16 -39.38 28.73 38.03
CA LEU A 16 -39.45 27.70 36.99
C LEU A 16 -39.23 28.29 35.59
N ASN A 17 -39.80 29.45 35.28
CA ASN A 17 -39.59 30.11 34.00
C ASN A 17 -38.14 30.54 33.81
N ARG A 18 -37.50 31.09 34.84
CA ARG A 18 -36.07 31.43 34.81
C ARG A 18 -35.20 30.19 34.58
N LEU A 19 -35.45 29.12 35.33
CA LEU A 19 -34.73 27.85 35.14
C LEU A 19 -34.90 27.29 33.73
N ARG A 20 -36.09 27.41 33.15
CA ARG A 20 -36.37 26.99 31.78
C ARG A 20 -35.55 27.77 30.76
N GLU A 21 -35.44 29.09 30.91
CA GLU A 21 -34.60 29.93 30.03
C GLU A 21 -33.12 29.57 30.14
N GLU A 22 -32.61 29.38 31.37
CA GLU A 22 -31.22 28.95 31.61
C GLU A 22 -30.94 27.57 30.98
N LEU A 23 -31.89 26.64 31.07
CA LEU A 23 -31.82 25.31 30.42
C LEU A 23 -31.78 25.41 28.90
N LEU A 24 -32.59 26.29 28.29
CA LEU A 24 -32.59 26.50 26.85
C LEU A 24 -31.24 27.05 26.36
N VAL A 25 -30.65 28.00 27.07
CA VAL A 25 -29.30 28.53 26.75
C VAL A 25 -28.25 27.43 26.83
N LEU A 26 -28.29 26.56 27.85
CA LEU A 26 -27.38 25.42 27.97
C LEU A 26 -27.56 24.40 26.82
N CYS A 27 -28.80 24.13 26.43
CA CYS A 27 -29.09 23.25 25.29
C CYS A 27 -28.50 23.79 23.97
N GLU A 28 -28.59 25.10 23.75
CA GLU A 28 -28.05 25.74 22.55
C GLU A 28 -26.51 25.71 22.53
N LYS A 29 -25.87 26.04 23.66
CA LYS A 29 -24.41 25.92 23.81
C LYS A 29 -23.93 24.49 23.54
N ARG A 30 -24.66 23.48 24.03
CA ARG A 30 -24.32 22.07 23.77
C ARG A 30 -24.41 21.71 22.29
N ARG A 31 -25.40 22.23 21.55
CA ARG A 31 -25.51 22.03 20.10
C ARG A 31 -24.31 22.64 19.36
N ASN A 32 -23.91 23.87 19.73
CA ASN A 32 -22.77 24.54 19.10
C ASN A 32 -21.47 23.75 19.30
N ILE A 33 -21.20 23.30 20.53
CA ILE A 33 -20.02 22.46 20.82
C ILE A 33 -20.05 21.16 20.00
N ALA A 34 -21.21 20.49 19.91
CA ALA A 34 -21.33 19.27 19.12
C ALA A 34 -21.06 19.52 17.62
N HIS A 35 -21.47 20.68 17.10
CA HIS A 35 -21.19 21.08 15.73
C HIS A 35 -19.70 21.37 15.50
N GLU A 36 -19.06 22.12 16.39
CA GLU A 36 -17.61 22.40 16.34
C GLU A 36 -16.80 21.10 16.41
N LEU A 37 -17.12 20.18 17.31
CA LEU A 37 -16.46 18.88 17.40
C LEU A 37 -16.60 18.05 16.11
N ARG A 38 -17.74 18.16 15.42
CA ARG A 38 -17.94 17.53 14.11
C ARG A 38 -16.99 18.13 13.06
N ILE A 39 -16.86 19.45 13.03
CA ILE A 39 -15.93 20.15 12.14
C ILE A 39 -14.48 19.75 12.43
N PHE A 40 -14.05 19.77 13.70
CA PHE A 40 -12.70 19.35 14.09
C PHE A 40 -12.41 17.92 13.67
N ARG A 41 -13.36 17.00 13.84
CA ARG A 41 -13.19 15.60 13.39
C ARG A 41 -13.02 15.52 11.87
N SER A 42 -13.80 16.27 11.10
CA SER A 42 -13.65 16.35 9.63
C SER A 42 -12.27 16.90 9.23
N ILE A 43 -11.78 17.94 9.91
CA ILE A 43 -10.45 18.50 9.66
C ILE A 43 -9.35 17.46 9.94
N VAL A 44 -9.45 16.71 11.04
CA VAL A 44 -8.48 15.66 11.38
C VAL A 44 -8.46 14.55 10.33
N VAL A 45 -9.63 14.15 9.81
CA VAL A 45 -9.72 13.15 8.74
C VAL A 45 -9.08 13.68 7.45
N ILE A 46 -9.39 14.91 7.05
CA ILE A 46 -8.81 15.55 5.85
C ILE A 46 -7.28 15.68 6.00
N SER A 47 -6.79 16.09 7.18
CA SER A 47 -5.36 16.22 7.46
C SER A 47 -4.64 14.86 7.36
N LYS A 48 -5.22 13.79 7.90
CA LYS A 48 -4.65 12.44 7.77
C LYS A 48 -4.65 11.96 6.32
N ALA A 49 -5.73 12.19 5.58
CA ALA A 49 -5.81 11.83 4.16
C ALA A 49 -4.78 12.60 3.32
N ALA A 50 -4.60 13.90 3.57
CA ALA A 50 -3.59 14.72 2.90
C ALA A 50 -2.17 14.22 3.18
N LYS A 51 -1.86 13.86 4.43
CA LYS A 51 -0.57 13.27 4.80
C LYS A 51 -0.32 11.95 4.07
N PHE A 52 -1.31 11.07 4.04
CA PHE A 52 -1.23 9.80 3.32
C PHE A 52 -1.03 9.98 1.82
N MET A 53 -1.75 10.94 1.19
CA MET A 53 -1.56 11.27 -0.23
C MET A 53 -0.14 11.80 -0.50
N ALA A 54 0.40 12.64 0.38
CA ALA A 54 1.78 13.14 0.23
C ALA A 54 2.81 12.01 0.28
N GLU A 55 2.70 11.11 1.26
CA GLU A 55 3.57 9.92 1.38
C GLU A 55 3.44 8.97 0.17
N SER A 56 2.22 8.85 -0.38
CA SER A 56 1.98 8.06 -1.58
C SER A 56 2.62 8.68 -2.82
N VAL A 57 2.51 10.01 -3.00
CA VAL A 57 3.12 10.74 -4.13
C VAL A 57 4.64 10.66 -4.08
N THR A 58 5.25 10.79 -2.90
CA THR A 58 6.72 10.64 -2.77
C THR A 58 7.16 9.25 -3.18
N LYS A 59 6.44 8.20 -2.71
CA LYS A 59 6.75 6.81 -3.08
C LYS A 59 6.63 6.55 -4.58
N VAL A 60 5.59 7.09 -5.23
CA VAL A 60 5.40 6.95 -6.69
C VAL A 60 6.51 7.67 -7.45
N ASN A 61 6.97 8.83 -6.99
CA ASN A 61 8.09 9.54 -7.60
C ASN A 61 9.40 8.77 -7.48
N ASP A 62 9.66 8.16 -6.33
CA ASP A 62 10.86 7.33 -6.12
C ASP A 62 10.84 6.11 -7.05
N GLN A 63 9.67 5.46 -7.19
CA GLN A 63 9.48 4.36 -8.14
C GLN A 63 9.67 4.81 -9.60
N ALA A 64 9.14 5.98 -9.97
CA ALA A 64 9.33 6.53 -11.32
C ALA A 64 10.81 6.87 -11.61
N ALA A 65 11.58 7.27 -10.60
CA ALA A 65 13.01 7.47 -10.74
C ALA A 65 13.75 6.15 -10.99
N GLN A 66 13.41 5.08 -10.26
CA GLN A 66 13.97 3.73 -10.46
C GLN A 66 13.64 3.19 -11.86
N VAL A 67 12.40 3.39 -12.34
CA VAL A 67 12.01 2.97 -13.70
C VAL A 67 12.87 3.66 -14.76
N ARG A 68 13.10 4.97 -14.64
CA ARG A 68 13.98 5.70 -15.59
C ARG A 68 15.42 5.22 -15.56
N GLU A 69 15.94 4.87 -14.39
CA GLU A 69 17.29 4.30 -14.26
C GLU A 69 17.39 2.95 -14.99
N VAL A 70 16.41 2.07 -14.80
CA VAL A 70 16.32 0.79 -15.51
C VAL A 70 16.16 0.99 -17.02
N GLU A 71 15.31 1.93 -17.47
CA GLU A 71 15.18 2.27 -18.89
C GLU A 71 16.51 2.71 -19.50
N THR A 72 17.25 3.57 -18.80
CA THR A 72 18.57 4.05 -19.25
C THR A 72 19.58 2.90 -19.34
N HIS A 73 19.52 1.95 -18.40
CA HIS A 73 20.38 0.76 -18.41
C HIS A 73 20.04 -0.19 -19.57
N ILE A 74 18.75 -0.38 -19.87
CA ILE A 74 18.28 -1.18 -21.00
C ILE A 74 18.72 -0.52 -22.33
N GLU A 75 18.58 0.79 -22.48
CA GLU A 75 19.04 1.49 -23.68
C GLU A 75 20.54 1.31 -23.90
N ALA A 76 21.35 1.40 -22.83
CA ALA A 76 22.79 1.18 -22.91
C ALA A 76 23.15 -0.26 -23.32
N THR A 77 22.48 -1.26 -22.77
CA THR A 77 22.75 -2.68 -23.11
C THR A 77 22.29 -3.04 -24.51
N VAL A 78 21.22 -2.44 -25.03
CA VAL A 78 20.81 -2.58 -26.43
C VAL A 78 21.87 -2.01 -27.37
N LEU A 79 22.42 -0.83 -27.05
CA LEU A 79 23.47 -0.21 -27.86
C LEU A 79 24.76 -1.05 -27.86
N GLU A 80 25.19 -1.57 -26.70
CA GLU A 80 26.34 -2.49 -26.58
C GLU A 80 26.13 -3.75 -27.44
N LYS A 81 24.93 -4.34 -27.41
CA LYS A 81 24.60 -5.51 -28.23
C LYS A 81 24.61 -5.21 -29.73
N GLU A 82 24.15 -4.03 -30.17
CA GLU A 82 24.23 -3.61 -31.58
C GLU A 82 25.68 -3.40 -32.04
N GLU A 83 26.53 -2.79 -31.22
CA GLU A 83 27.95 -2.59 -31.51
C GLU A 83 28.71 -3.93 -31.62
N LEU A 84 28.43 -4.89 -30.73
CA LEU A 84 29.03 -6.22 -30.78
C LEU A 84 28.55 -7.04 -31.99
N ALA A 85 27.29 -6.90 -32.40
CA ALA A 85 26.77 -7.51 -33.62
C ALA A 85 27.49 -7.01 -34.89
N HIS A 86 28.01 -5.77 -34.87
CA HIS A 86 28.82 -5.22 -35.95
C HIS A 86 30.30 -5.66 -35.92
N ALA A 87 30.84 -6.02 -34.76
CA ALA A 87 32.23 -6.50 -34.60
C ALA A 87 32.41 -8.00 -34.94
N ALA A 88 31.30 -8.70 -35.20
CA ALA A 88 31.20 -10.15 -35.35
C ALA A 88 31.68 -10.71 -36.71
N ASP A 89 32.92 -10.41 -37.11
CA ASP A 89 33.59 -11.00 -38.29
C ASP A 89 34.85 -11.82 -37.92
N SER A 90 34.97 -12.30 -36.67
CA SER A 90 36.16 -13.01 -36.16
C SER A 90 35.78 -14.03 -35.08
N ASN A 91 36.62 -15.05 -34.85
CA ASN A 91 36.44 -16.14 -33.85
C ASN A 91 36.24 -15.69 -32.38
N ASP A 92 36.11 -14.39 -32.11
CA ASP A 92 35.85 -13.75 -30.81
C ASP A 92 34.34 -13.68 -30.46
N ILE A 93 33.46 -14.00 -31.43
CA ILE A 93 31.99 -13.91 -31.29
C ILE A 93 31.44 -14.92 -30.29
N GLU A 94 31.99 -16.13 -30.25
CA GLU A 94 31.49 -17.19 -29.39
C GLU A 94 31.75 -16.87 -27.91
N ASP A 95 32.93 -16.33 -27.60
CA ASP A 95 33.30 -15.89 -26.25
C ASP A 95 32.48 -14.66 -25.82
N GLN A 96 32.24 -13.70 -26.72
CA GLN A 96 31.40 -12.54 -26.46
C GLN A 96 29.92 -12.92 -26.24
N LEU A 97 29.37 -13.82 -27.06
CA LEU A 97 28.01 -14.34 -26.88
C LEU A 97 27.88 -15.13 -25.57
N SER A 98 28.88 -15.95 -25.22
CA SER A 98 28.91 -16.69 -23.96
C SER A 98 28.92 -15.74 -22.75
N MET A 99 29.70 -14.64 -22.81
CA MET A 99 29.69 -13.61 -21.76
C MET A 99 28.35 -12.88 -21.67
N LEU A 100 27.74 -12.49 -22.80
CA LEU A 100 26.44 -11.83 -22.81
C LEU A 100 25.34 -12.72 -22.26
N LEU A 101 25.29 -13.99 -22.66
CA LEU A 101 24.31 -14.95 -22.15
C LEU A 101 24.47 -15.19 -20.64
N LYS A 102 25.71 -15.27 -20.14
CA LYS A 102 25.99 -15.36 -18.70
C LYS A 102 25.54 -14.12 -17.94
N ARG A 103 25.76 -12.92 -18.50
CA ARG A 103 25.30 -11.66 -17.92
C ARG A 103 23.76 -11.64 -17.82
N GLU A 104 23.09 -11.99 -18.91
CA GLU A 104 21.62 -12.03 -19.00
C GLU A 104 21.01 -13.06 -18.03
N VAL A 105 21.63 -14.23 -17.87
CA VAL A 105 21.24 -15.22 -16.86
C VAL A 105 21.37 -14.67 -15.44
N ASN A 106 22.46 -13.96 -15.13
CA ASN A 106 22.65 -13.37 -13.80
C ASN A 106 21.60 -12.30 -13.49
N GLU A 107 21.32 -11.39 -14.44
CA GLU A 107 20.28 -10.37 -14.30
C GLU A 107 18.89 -10.99 -14.10
N ALA A 108 18.59 -12.05 -14.85
CA ALA A 108 17.35 -12.80 -14.70
C ALA A 108 17.24 -13.47 -13.31
N TYR A 109 18.33 -14.02 -12.78
CA TYR A 109 18.35 -14.55 -11.40
C TYR A 109 18.10 -13.47 -10.35
N GLU A 110 18.71 -12.29 -10.49
CA GLU A 110 18.47 -11.16 -9.57
C GLU A 110 17.00 -10.74 -9.59
N LYS A 111 16.42 -10.59 -10.79
CA LYS A 111 15.00 -10.25 -10.96
C LYS A 111 14.06 -11.28 -10.35
N MET A 112 14.36 -12.58 -10.53
CA MET A 112 13.61 -13.67 -9.89
C MET A 112 13.67 -13.56 -8.36
N HIS A 113 14.86 -13.29 -7.81
CA HIS A 113 15.04 -13.13 -6.37
C HIS A 113 14.24 -11.94 -5.83
N ASP A 114 14.22 -10.82 -6.56
CA ASP A 114 13.43 -9.65 -6.21
C ASP A 114 11.93 -9.91 -6.19
N TYR A 115 11.41 -10.64 -7.18
CA TYR A 115 10.00 -11.04 -7.20
C TYR A 115 9.63 -11.94 -6.02
N CYS A 116 10.50 -12.89 -5.65
CA CYS A 116 10.31 -13.72 -4.48
C CYS A 116 10.27 -12.88 -3.19
N ARG A 117 11.25 -11.98 -3.01
CA ARG A 117 11.32 -11.07 -1.86
C ARG A 117 10.07 -10.19 -1.73
N LEU A 118 9.65 -9.54 -2.81
CA LEU A 118 8.45 -8.70 -2.83
C LEU A 118 7.16 -9.47 -2.54
N SER A 119 7.06 -10.71 -3.02
CA SER A 119 5.95 -11.61 -2.70
C SER A 119 5.88 -11.90 -1.19
N ASP A 120 7.02 -12.19 -0.56
CA ASP A 120 7.08 -12.47 0.88
C ASP A 120 6.72 -11.24 1.72
N GLU A 121 7.21 -10.06 1.35
CA GLU A 121 6.86 -8.79 2.00
C GLU A 121 5.35 -8.50 1.92
N LEU A 122 4.74 -8.69 0.75
CA LEU A 122 3.30 -8.52 0.57
C LEU A 122 2.49 -9.50 1.43
N ARG A 123 2.88 -10.78 1.46
CA ARG A 123 2.24 -11.79 2.30
C ARG A 123 2.33 -11.45 3.78
N GLU A 124 3.48 -10.95 4.22
CA GLU A 124 3.67 -10.53 5.62
C GLU A 124 2.84 -9.29 5.96
N GLY A 125 2.74 -8.32 5.05
CA GLY A 125 1.84 -7.17 5.18
C GLY A 125 0.38 -7.59 5.35
N VAL A 126 -0.09 -8.54 4.53
CA VAL A 126 -1.43 -9.13 4.62
C VAL A 126 -1.66 -9.80 5.98
N ARG A 127 -0.71 -10.62 6.46
CA ARG A 127 -0.82 -11.26 7.79
C ARG A 127 -0.93 -10.25 8.92
N LYS A 128 -0.11 -9.20 8.92
CA LYS A 128 -0.15 -8.14 9.93
C LYS A 128 -1.49 -7.39 9.91
N ARG A 129 -1.99 -7.06 8.73
CA ARG A 129 -3.31 -6.43 8.56
C ARG A 129 -4.41 -7.31 9.13
N ASP A 130 -4.41 -8.60 8.80
CA ASP A 130 -5.45 -9.54 9.26
C ASP A 130 -5.40 -9.69 10.79
N ALA A 131 -4.22 -9.72 11.39
CA ALA A 131 -4.05 -9.69 12.85
C ALA A 131 -4.61 -8.39 13.48
N TYR A 132 -4.36 -7.22 12.88
CA TYR A 132 -4.95 -5.96 13.35
C TYR A 132 -6.47 -5.93 13.23
N ILE A 133 -7.03 -6.48 12.16
CA ILE A 133 -8.49 -6.62 11.99
C ILE A 133 -9.05 -7.48 13.11
N GLU A 134 -8.41 -8.61 13.43
CA GLU A 134 -8.84 -9.51 14.51
C GLU A 134 -8.84 -8.80 15.87
N GLU A 135 -7.78 -8.05 16.20
CA GLU A 135 -7.70 -7.28 17.43
C GLU A 135 -8.76 -6.16 17.49
N LEU A 136 -8.99 -5.45 16.39
CA LEU A 136 -10.06 -4.44 16.31
C LEU A 136 -11.45 -5.06 16.48
N GLN A 137 -11.68 -6.25 15.94
CA GLN A 137 -12.93 -6.99 16.12
C GLN A 137 -13.14 -7.43 17.57
N LYS A 138 -12.07 -7.85 18.27
CA LYS A 138 -12.12 -8.12 19.72
C LYS A 138 -12.55 -6.87 20.48
N LEU A 139 -11.97 -5.70 20.19
CA LEU A 139 -12.36 -4.42 20.81
C LEU A 139 -13.81 -4.02 20.51
N GLN A 140 -14.32 -4.34 19.32
CA GLN A 140 -15.72 -4.10 18.97
C GLN A 140 -16.69 -4.86 19.87
N MET A 141 -16.36 -6.09 20.29
CA MET A 141 -17.20 -6.90 21.17
C MET A 141 -17.37 -6.28 22.57
N PHE A 142 -16.40 -5.51 23.03
CA PHE A 142 -16.43 -4.94 24.38
C PHE A 142 -17.11 -3.57 24.49
N ASN A 143 -17.30 -2.82 23.39
CA ASN A 143 -17.74 -1.40 23.46
C ASN A 143 -18.51 -0.86 22.23
N SER A 144 -19.38 -1.66 21.59
CA SER A 144 -20.38 -1.28 20.56
C SER A 144 -20.16 0.05 19.82
N LEU A 145 -19.00 0.23 19.18
CA LEU A 145 -18.64 1.46 18.49
C LEU A 145 -18.79 1.22 16.99
N ASP A 146 -19.85 1.77 16.38
CA ASP A 146 -20.03 1.79 14.93
C ASP A 146 -18.79 2.32 14.19
N ARG A 147 -18.00 3.16 14.87
CA ARG A 147 -16.72 3.67 14.38
C ARG A 147 -15.62 2.61 14.22
N VAL A 148 -15.61 1.56 15.04
CA VAL A 148 -14.65 0.43 14.88
C VAL A 148 -15.02 -0.38 13.64
N ARG A 149 -16.32 -0.55 13.37
CA ARG A 149 -16.81 -1.17 12.13
C ARG A 149 -16.34 -0.40 10.90
N GLU A 150 -16.53 0.92 10.87
CA GLU A 150 -16.05 1.78 9.77
C GLU A 150 -14.54 1.64 9.52
N ILE A 151 -13.73 1.57 10.59
CA ILE A 151 -12.28 1.40 10.47
C ILE A 151 -11.93 0.02 9.90
N VAL A 152 -12.57 -1.05 10.37
CA VAL A 152 -12.36 -2.40 9.85
C VAL A 152 -12.74 -2.49 8.36
N ASP A 153 -13.86 -1.90 7.97
CA ASP A 153 -14.32 -1.90 6.58
C ASP A 153 -13.36 -1.09 5.68
N MET A 154 -12.87 0.05 6.17
CA MET A 154 -11.85 0.83 5.49
C MET A 154 -10.55 0.03 5.29
N ILE A 155 -10.05 -0.64 6.33
CA ILE A 155 -8.83 -1.47 6.25
C ILE A 155 -9.02 -2.64 5.26
N LYS A 156 -10.18 -3.29 5.27
CA LYS A 156 -10.50 -4.35 4.29
C LYS A 156 -10.57 -3.82 2.86
N SER A 157 -11.08 -2.61 2.67
CA SER A 157 -11.23 -1.99 1.35
C SER A 157 -9.92 -1.49 0.74
N MET A 158 -8.89 -1.22 1.55
CA MET A 158 -7.64 -0.63 1.07
C MET A 158 -6.83 -1.58 0.19
N GLN A 159 -6.94 -2.91 0.36
CA GLN A 159 -6.03 -3.86 -0.31
C GLN A 159 -6.68 -5.24 -0.56
N PRO A 160 -7.77 -5.33 -1.35
CA PRO A 160 -8.40 -6.60 -1.66
C PRO A 160 -7.55 -7.50 -2.59
N ASP A 161 -6.58 -6.92 -3.30
CA ASP A 161 -5.83 -7.57 -4.39
C ASP A 161 -4.38 -7.92 -4.04
N ASP A 162 -3.89 -7.59 -2.85
CA ASP A 162 -2.47 -7.81 -2.49
C ASP A 162 -2.05 -9.27 -2.49
N MET A 163 -2.94 -10.21 -2.11
CA MET A 163 -2.65 -11.63 -2.25
C MET A 163 -2.63 -12.07 -3.72
N GLN A 164 -3.44 -11.46 -4.58
CA GLN A 164 -3.38 -11.73 -6.02
C GLN A 164 -2.08 -11.18 -6.62
N LYS A 165 -1.64 -9.99 -6.20
CA LYS A 165 -0.34 -9.41 -6.58
C LYS A 165 0.83 -10.28 -6.13
N ALA A 166 0.83 -10.76 -4.89
CA ALA A 166 1.85 -11.69 -4.39
C ALA A 166 1.90 -12.99 -5.21
N SER A 167 0.74 -13.59 -5.49
CA SER A 167 0.67 -14.78 -6.34
C SER A 167 1.17 -14.51 -7.77
N ARG A 168 0.87 -13.33 -8.34
CA ARG A 168 1.35 -12.93 -9.67
C ARG A 168 2.87 -12.75 -9.70
N LEU A 169 3.48 -12.19 -8.66
CA LEU A 169 4.94 -12.08 -8.55
C LEU A 169 5.62 -13.45 -8.55
N LEU A 170 5.05 -14.45 -7.85
CA LEU A 170 5.58 -15.81 -7.88
C LEU A 170 5.45 -16.48 -9.26
N LEU A 171 4.38 -16.19 -10.01
CA LEU A 171 4.25 -16.67 -11.39
C LEU A 171 5.33 -16.06 -12.29
N MET A 172 5.55 -14.74 -12.19
CA MET A 172 6.63 -14.07 -12.93
C MET A 172 8.00 -14.62 -12.57
N ALA A 173 8.27 -14.89 -11.29
CA ALA A 173 9.52 -15.54 -10.87
C ALA A 173 9.71 -16.92 -11.51
N ARG A 174 8.63 -17.70 -11.65
CA ARG A 174 8.66 -19.02 -12.28
C ARG A 174 8.86 -18.95 -13.80
N GLU A 175 8.26 -17.97 -14.46
CA GLU A 175 8.47 -17.70 -15.89
C GLU A 175 9.95 -17.39 -16.16
N VAL A 176 10.52 -16.46 -15.38
CA VAL A 176 11.96 -16.13 -15.46
C VAL A 176 12.84 -17.35 -15.18
N GLN A 177 12.49 -18.19 -14.20
CA GLN A 177 13.23 -19.43 -13.93
C GLN A 177 13.25 -20.39 -15.14
N ASN A 178 12.12 -20.53 -15.84
CA ASN A 178 12.02 -21.38 -17.02
C ASN A 178 12.88 -20.82 -18.17
N GLU A 179 12.85 -19.51 -18.40
CA GLU A 179 13.69 -18.84 -19.41
C GLU A 179 15.18 -19.06 -19.13
N VAL A 180 15.61 -18.87 -17.87
CA VAL A 180 17.00 -19.14 -17.44
C VAL A 180 17.38 -20.60 -17.66
N TYR A 181 16.46 -21.53 -17.40
CA TYR A 181 16.70 -22.95 -17.64
C TYR A 181 16.90 -23.25 -19.13
N GLU A 182 16.08 -22.67 -20.01
CA GLU A 182 16.22 -22.80 -21.46
C GLU A 182 17.56 -22.23 -21.96
N ILE A 183 17.94 -21.03 -21.51
CA ILE A 183 19.21 -20.40 -21.87
C ILE A 183 20.40 -21.24 -21.40
N ASN A 184 20.37 -21.76 -20.18
CA ASN A 184 21.44 -22.62 -19.67
C ASN A 184 21.58 -23.92 -20.47
N ASN A 185 20.46 -24.53 -20.90
CA ASN A 185 20.49 -25.70 -21.78
C ASN A 185 21.12 -25.36 -23.14
N LEU A 186 20.85 -24.18 -23.69
CA LEU A 186 21.48 -23.72 -24.93
C LEU A 186 23.00 -23.60 -24.77
N ILE A 187 23.47 -22.93 -23.70
CA ILE A 187 24.90 -22.78 -23.39
C ILE A 187 25.59 -24.15 -23.27
N GLN A 188 25.00 -25.07 -22.52
CA GLN A 188 25.56 -26.42 -22.35
C GLN A 188 25.57 -27.21 -23.67
N SER A 189 24.54 -27.05 -24.50
CA SER A 189 24.45 -27.74 -25.80
C SER A 189 25.45 -27.22 -26.84
N SER A 190 25.86 -25.95 -26.75
CA SER A 190 26.94 -25.38 -27.58
C SER A 190 28.31 -25.87 -27.11
N GLU A 191 28.57 -25.94 -25.81
CA GLU A 191 29.85 -26.43 -25.26
C GLU A 191 30.11 -27.91 -25.59
N VAL A 192 29.07 -28.75 -25.60
CA VAL A 192 29.20 -30.19 -25.97
C VAL A 192 29.52 -30.37 -27.46
N ARG A 193 29.12 -29.43 -28.32
CA ARG A 193 29.35 -29.52 -29.78
C ARG A 193 30.83 -29.27 -30.15
N ASN A 194 31.56 -28.52 -29.32
CA ASN A 194 33.00 -28.26 -29.50
C ASN A 194 33.92 -29.39 -29.00
N PHE A 195 33.39 -30.43 -28.33
CA PHE A 195 34.18 -31.58 -27.87
C PHE A 195 34.26 -32.74 -28.88
N PHE A 196 33.48 -32.69 -29.98
CA PHE A 196 33.35 -33.79 -30.95
C PHE A 196 33.86 -33.45 -32.37
N VAL A 197 34.62 -32.37 -32.53
CA VAL A 197 35.39 -32.01 -33.76
C VAL A 197 36.87 -32.08 -33.43
#